data_AF-A0A453I329-F1
#
_entry.id   AF-A0A453I329-F1
#
_cell.length_a   1.000
_cell.length_b   1.000
_cell.length_c   1.000
_cell.angle_alpha   90.00
_cell.angle_beta   90.00
_cell.angle_gamma   90.00
#
_symmetry.space_group_name_H-M   'P 1'
#
loop_
_entity.id
_entity.type
_entity.pdbx_description
1 polymer ?
#
loop_
_entity_poly.entity_id
_entity_poly.type
_entity_poly.pdbx_seq_one_letter_code
_entity_poly.pdbx_strand_id
1 'polypeptide(L)'
;MSSAPDIIGSTSHMNHNHGSGGHNHAIDLEHPVLALSMTTLAISIKEGLYWITKRAGEKEGSGLMKANAWHHRADAISSVVALVGVGGSIVGLPYLDPLAGLVVSGMILKAGVQTGYESTLELVDAAVDPSLLEPIKETIVKADGVKGCHRLRGRKAGTSLYLDVHIEVYPFLSVSAAHDIGETVRHHIQKTHSQVAEVFIHIDPSYSMGANVDKKRILENLERRNSDVIPRQRSAEAIVSDIISSHFPKKMCLEHLMLHYLQGRVLLQVQVSMSPEILIRDAMDIAKKAEEEIMKADASICQVSVQLRLG
;
A
#
# COMPACT_ATOMS: atom_id res chain seq x y z
N MET A 1 -47.71 -23.50 67.51
CA MET A 1 -48.91 -24.18 66.94
C MET A 1 -49.94 -23.09 66.78
N SER A 2 -50.25 -22.54 65.62
CA SER A 2 -50.87 -23.14 64.44
C SER A 2 -50.95 -21.95 63.44
N SER A 3 -50.21 -21.93 62.34
CA SER A 3 -50.59 -22.47 61.01
C SER A 3 -50.81 -21.30 60.03
N ALA A 4 -49.95 -21.23 59.01
CA ALA A 4 -50.31 -20.73 57.68
C ALA A 4 -51.35 -21.71 57.04
N PRO A 5 -52.00 -21.49 55.86
CA PRO A 5 -51.48 -20.75 54.71
C PRO A 5 -52.52 -20.11 53.72
N ASP A 6 -51.96 -19.63 52.60
CA ASP A 6 -52.46 -19.55 51.20
C ASP A 6 -53.51 -18.53 50.69
N ILE A 7 -52.97 -17.58 49.90
CA ILE A 7 -53.27 -17.18 48.50
C ILE A 7 -54.74 -17.23 47.99
N ILE A 8 -55.24 -16.10 47.43
CA ILE A 8 -55.74 -15.91 46.03
C ILE A 8 -56.30 -14.47 45.83
N GLY A 9 -55.92 -13.82 44.71
CA GLY A 9 -56.66 -12.74 44.01
C GLY A 9 -56.35 -11.31 44.48
N SER A 10 -56.16 -10.29 43.65
CA SER A 10 -56.60 -10.06 42.27
C SER A 10 -55.81 -8.87 41.69
N THR A 11 -55.62 -8.91 40.38
CA THR A 11 -55.11 -7.85 39.50
C THR A 11 -55.77 -6.48 39.70
N SER A 12 -54.97 -5.42 39.85
CA SER A 12 -55.36 -4.03 39.59
C SER A 12 -54.42 -3.42 38.55
N HIS A 13 -55.02 -3.01 37.43
CA HIS A 13 -54.38 -2.24 36.36
C HIS A 13 -53.90 -0.89 36.90
N MET A 14 -52.59 -0.64 36.83
CA MET A 14 -52.02 0.68 37.12
C MET A 14 -52.03 1.53 35.85
N ASN A 15 -52.89 2.53 35.86
CA ASN A 15 -53.06 3.52 34.80
C ASN A 15 -51.87 4.50 34.83
N HIS A 16 -50.93 4.38 33.89
CA HIS A 16 -49.82 5.32 33.75
C HIS A 16 -50.24 6.50 32.87
N ASN A 17 -50.55 7.61 33.52
CA ASN A 17 -50.84 8.90 32.90
C ASN A 17 -49.53 9.52 32.40
N HIS A 18 -49.33 9.59 31.08
CA HIS A 18 -48.21 10.33 30.48
C HIS A 18 -48.55 11.82 30.45
N GLY A 19 -48.15 12.54 31.50
CA GLY A 19 -48.07 14.00 31.47
C GLY A 19 -46.98 14.43 30.49
N SER A 20 -47.37 14.87 29.30
CA SER A 20 -46.51 15.57 28.35
C SER A 20 -46.15 16.94 28.93
N GLY A 21 -45.11 16.97 29.76
CA GLY A 21 -44.44 18.20 30.16
C GLY A 21 -43.61 18.69 28.98
N GLY A 22 -44.09 19.72 28.29
CA GLY A 22 -43.33 20.41 27.26
C GLY A 22 -42.04 20.97 27.86
N HIS A 23 -40.91 20.34 27.53
CA HIS A 23 -39.58 20.89 27.80
C HIS A 23 -39.33 22.07 26.86
N ASN A 24 -39.87 23.24 27.23
CA ASN A 24 -39.42 24.50 26.68
C ASN A 24 -38.01 24.75 27.22
N HIS A 25 -36.98 24.58 26.39
CA HIS A 25 -35.68 25.22 26.61
C HIS A 25 -35.84 26.73 26.37
N ALA A 26 -36.65 27.39 27.20
CA ALA A 26 -36.47 28.81 27.43
C ALA A 26 -35.17 28.90 28.23
N ILE A 27 -34.09 29.34 27.58
CA ILE A 27 -32.90 29.77 28.31
C ILE A 27 -33.38 30.94 29.15
N ASP A 28 -33.60 30.71 30.45
CA ASP A 28 -33.82 31.79 31.40
C ASP A 28 -32.54 32.62 31.43
N LEU A 29 -32.55 33.68 30.62
CA LEU A 29 -31.58 34.76 30.62
C LEU A 29 -31.82 35.62 31.86
N GLU A 30 -31.80 35.05 33.08
CA GLU A 30 -31.83 35.87 34.28
C GLU A 30 -30.57 36.75 34.37
N HIS A 31 -29.48 36.37 33.68
CA HIS A 31 -28.26 37.15 33.56
C HIS A 31 -27.65 37.10 32.14
N PRO A 32 -28.12 37.91 31.18
CA PRO A 32 -27.54 37.97 29.82
C PRO A 32 -26.05 38.35 29.82
N VAL A 33 -25.59 39.07 30.85
CA VAL A 33 -24.18 39.43 31.04
C VAL A 33 -23.31 38.20 31.35
N LEU A 34 -23.83 37.20 32.06
CA LEU A 34 -23.11 35.96 32.36
C LEU A 34 -22.97 35.08 31.11
N ALA A 35 -24.04 34.97 30.31
CA ALA A 35 -24.00 34.23 29.04
C ALA A 35 -23.01 34.85 28.04
N LEU A 36 -23.01 36.18 27.93
CA LEU A 36 -22.15 36.91 26.99
C LEU A 36 -20.67 36.86 27.42
N SER A 37 -20.38 37.00 28.72
CA SER A 37 -19.02 36.89 29.26
C SER A 37 -18.45 35.49 29.11
N MET A 38 -19.23 34.43 29.38
CA MET A 38 -18.78 33.05 29.16
C MET A 38 -18.55 32.72 27.69
N THR A 39 -19.43 33.17 26.80
CA THR A 39 -19.26 32.96 25.35
C THR A 39 -18.00 33.66 24.82
N THR A 40 -17.75 34.90 25.28
CA THR A 40 -16.55 35.68 24.90
C THR A 40 -15.27 35.03 25.42
N LEU A 41 -15.29 34.53 26.67
CA LEU A 41 -14.16 33.80 27.25
C LEU A 41 -13.88 32.51 26.47
N ALA A 42 -14.91 31.74 26.15
CA ALA A 42 -14.77 30.50 25.38
C ALA A 42 -14.17 30.74 23.99
N ILE A 43 -14.58 31.79 23.29
CA ILE A 43 -14.02 32.15 21.97
C ILE A 43 -12.58 32.60 22.10
N SER A 44 -12.24 33.39 23.11
CA SER A 44 -10.87 33.83 23.36
C SER A 44 -9.94 32.64 23.63
N ILE A 45 -10.41 31.65 24.38
CA ILE A 45 -9.66 30.41 24.65
C ILE A 45 -9.49 29.59 23.36
N LYS A 46 -10.56 29.41 22.56
CA LYS A 46 -10.49 28.67 21.29
C LYS A 46 -9.56 29.32 20.26
N GLU A 47 -9.61 30.64 20.14
CA GLU A 47 -8.71 31.41 19.27
C GLU A 47 -7.26 31.31 19.76
N GLY A 48 -7.03 31.38 21.08
CA GLY A 48 -5.72 31.13 21.67
C GLY A 48 -5.18 29.74 21.34
N LEU A 49 -6.02 28.71 21.44
CA LEU A 49 -5.66 27.34 21.08
C LEU A 49 -5.32 27.20 19.59
N TYR A 50 -6.08 27.87 18.71
CA TYR A 50 -5.78 27.91 17.28
C TYR A 50 -4.39 28.47 17.00
N TRP A 51 -4.02 29.61 17.60
CA TRP A 51 -2.70 30.21 17.41
C TRP A 51 -1.57 29.34 17.95
N ILE A 52 -1.78 28.68 19.09
CA ILE A 52 -0.79 27.76 19.68
C ILE A 52 -0.58 26.56 18.74
N THR A 53 -1.65 25.90 18.29
CA THR A 53 -1.55 24.72 17.41
C THR A 53 -0.98 25.08 16.03
N LYS A 54 -1.36 26.24 15.47
CA LYS A 54 -0.80 26.74 14.21
C LYS A 54 0.69 26.99 14.32
N ARG A 55 1.13 27.66 15.40
CA ARG A 55 2.54 28.01 15.62
C ARG A 55 3.39 26.77 15.92
N ALA A 56 2.83 25.78 16.61
CA ALA A 56 3.46 24.46 16.75
C ALA A 56 3.60 23.76 15.38
N GLY A 57 2.55 23.79 14.55
CA GLY A 57 2.56 23.15 13.24
C GLY A 57 3.48 23.78 12.21
N GLU A 58 3.62 25.11 12.23
CA GLU A 58 4.58 25.83 11.39
C GLU A 58 6.03 25.60 11.83
N LYS A 59 6.28 25.44 13.14
CA LYS A 59 7.62 25.23 13.69
C LYS A 59 8.16 23.81 13.46
N GLU A 60 7.28 22.82 13.46
CA GLU A 60 7.65 21.40 13.27
C GLU A 60 7.61 20.96 11.81
N GLY A 61 7.08 21.77 10.89
CA GLY A 61 6.94 21.40 9.48
C GLY A 61 6.04 20.17 9.26
N SER A 62 5.21 19.84 10.25
CA SER A 62 4.43 18.60 10.27
C SER A 62 3.06 18.80 9.61
N GLY A 63 2.82 18.04 8.53
CA GLY A 63 1.52 18.00 7.86
C GLY A 63 0.37 17.58 8.78
N LEU A 64 0.65 16.76 9.79
CA LEU A 64 -0.31 16.33 10.81
C LEU A 64 -0.79 17.52 11.67
N MET A 65 0.15 18.35 12.12
CA MET A 65 -0.17 19.51 12.96
C MET A 65 -0.89 20.60 12.15
N LYS A 66 -0.57 20.72 10.85
CA LYS A 66 -1.29 21.60 9.92
C LYS A 66 -2.73 21.15 9.66
N ALA A 67 -2.96 19.84 9.54
CA ALA A 67 -4.31 19.28 9.46
C ALA A 67 -5.11 19.55 10.74
N ASN A 68 -4.49 19.38 11.91
CA ASN A 68 -5.11 19.69 13.20
C ASN A 68 -5.44 21.19 13.35
N ALA A 69 -4.57 22.09 12.85
CA ALA A 69 -4.84 23.52 12.84
C ALA A 69 -6.05 23.89 11.95
N TRP A 70 -6.29 23.16 10.86
CA TRP A 70 -7.49 23.37 10.03
C TRP A 70 -8.77 22.94 10.75
N HIS A 71 -8.70 21.85 11.52
CA HIS A 71 -9.81 21.39 12.35
C HIS A 71 -10.20 22.45 13.40
N HIS A 72 -9.21 23.01 14.10
CA HIS A 72 -9.45 24.12 15.04
C HIS A 72 -10.04 25.36 14.36
N ARG A 73 -9.68 25.65 13.10
CA ARG A 73 -10.27 26.76 12.34
C ARG A 73 -11.76 26.52 12.06
N ALA A 74 -12.15 25.29 11.72
CA ALA A 74 -13.55 24.95 11.51
C ALA A 74 -14.38 25.12 12.80
N ASP A 75 -13.80 24.74 13.95
CA ASP A 75 -14.42 24.93 15.27
C ASP A 75 -14.48 26.41 15.71
N ALA A 76 -13.49 27.21 15.33
CA ALA A 76 -13.53 28.65 15.56
C ALA A 76 -14.66 29.30 14.74
N ILE A 77 -14.82 28.90 13.47
CA ILE A 77 -15.90 29.40 12.60
C ILE A 77 -17.28 29.05 13.18
N SER A 78 -17.49 27.80 13.64
CA SER A 78 -18.77 27.42 14.26
C SER A 78 -19.04 28.20 15.55
N SER A 79 -18.01 28.53 16.32
CA SER A 79 -18.13 29.35 17.53
C SER A 79 -18.49 30.81 17.23
N VAL A 80 -17.98 31.38 16.13
CA VAL A 80 -18.36 32.71 15.67
C VAL A 80 -19.83 32.73 15.21
N VAL A 81 -20.27 31.72 14.46
CA VAL A 81 -21.68 31.59 14.05
C VAL A 81 -22.61 31.53 15.26
N ALA A 82 -22.24 30.75 16.29
CA ALA A 82 -22.99 30.69 17.54
C ALA A 82 -23.04 32.05 18.28
N LEU A 83 -21.91 32.78 18.34
CA LEU A 83 -21.88 34.11 18.96
C LEU A 83 -22.77 35.11 18.25
N VAL A 84 -22.80 35.10 16.91
CA VAL A 84 -23.70 35.97 16.13
C VAL A 84 -25.16 35.63 16.42
N GLY A 85 -25.50 34.34 16.57
CA GLY A 85 -26.84 33.89 16.94
C GLY A 85 -27.30 34.42 18.30
N VAL A 86 -26.48 34.19 19.34
CA VAL A 86 -26.75 34.63 20.72
C VAL A 86 -26.79 36.16 20.81
N GLY A 87 -25.80 36.85 20.21
CA GLY A 87 -25.74 38.31 20.20
C GLY A 87 -26.92 38.93 19.45
N GLY A 88 -27.34 38.35 18.34
CA GLY A 88 -28.51 38.78 17.59
C GLY A 88 -29.82 38.61 18.37
N SER A 89 -29.96 37.53 19.12
CA SER A 89 -31.11 37.31 20.03
C SER A 89 -31.20 38.38 21.11
N ILE A 90 -30.07 38.77 21.70
CA ILE A 90 -29.99 39.81 22.74
C ILE A 90 -30.36 41.21 22.19
N VAL A 91 -30.05 41.50 20.93
CA VAL A 91 -30.36 42.80 20.26
C VAL A 91 -31.84 42.86 19.79
N GLY A 92 -32.64 41.82 20.03
CA GLY A 92 -34.08 41.80 19.79
C GLY A 92 -34.53 40.97 18.57
N LEU A 93 -33.66 40.14 17.99
CA LEU A 93 -33.99 39.20 16.92
C LEU A 93 -33.98 37.74 17.45
N PRO A 94 -35.05 37.29 18.15
CA PRO A 94 -35.05 36.00 18.86
C PRO A 94 -34.90 34.78 17.94
N TYR A 95 -35.16 34.92 16.64
CA TYR A 95 -35.02 33.84 15.66
C TYR A 95 -33.57 33.54 15.25
N LEU A 96 -32.61 34.44 15.55
CA LEU A 96 -31.22 34.25 15.14
C LEU A 96 -30.51 33.14 15.91
N ASP A 97 -30.86 32.91 17.17
CA ASP A 97 -30.24 31.86 18.00
C ASP A 97 -30.64 30.44 17.54
N PRO A 98 -31.94 30.12 17.34
CA PRO A 98 -32.34 28.85 16.73
C PRO A 98 -31.76 28.63 15.32
N LEU A 99 -31.66 29.68 14.50
CA LEU A 99 -31.08 29.59 13.16
C LEU A 99 -29.58 29.29 13.21
N ALA A 100 -28.84 29.97 14.08
CA ALA A 100 -27.41 29.70 14.30
C ALA A 100 -27.19 28.27 14.81
N GLY A 101 -28.03 27.80 15.73
CA GLY A 101 -28.00 26.42 16.21
C GLY A 101 -28.18 25.39 15.09
N LEU A 102 -29.11 25.65 14.15
CA LEU A 102 -29.32 24.79 12.97
C LEU A 102 -28.09 24.76 12.06
N VAL A 103 -27.48 25.92 11.79
CA VAL A 103 -26.26 26.02 10.97
C VAL A 103 -25.10 25.26 11.63
N VAL A 104 -24.86 25.46 12.92
CA VAL A 104 -23.80 24.77 13.67
C VAL A 104 -24.04 23.26 13.70
N SER A 105 -25.29 22.83 13.93
CA SER A 105 -25.66 21.41 13.87
C SER A 105 -25.34 20.80 12.50
N GLY A 106 -25.68 21.48 11.40
CA GLY A 106 -25.33 21.05 10.04
C GLY A 106 -23.83 20.96 9.79
N MET A 107 -23.04 21.90 10.32
CA MET A 107 -21.57 21.85 10.25
C MET A 107 -21.00 20.64 10.99
N ILE A 108 -21.47 20.38 12.21
CA ILE A 108 -21.04 19.23 13.02
C ILE A 108 -21.42 17.92 12.33
N LEU A 109 -22.65 17.81 11.82
CA LEU A 109 -23.10 16.62 11.10
C LEU A 109 -22.26 16.36 9.85
N LYS A 110 -21.98 17.41 9.05
CA LYS A 110 -21.11 17.29 7.88
C LYS A 110 -19.71 16.83 8.26
N ALA A 111 -19.11 17.43 9.29
CA ALA A 111 -17.79 17.04 9.77
C ALA A 111 -17.77 15.59 10.25
N GLY A 112 -18.77 15.19 11.03
CA GLY A 112 -18.92 13.82 11.52
C GLY A 112 -19.06 12.80 10.39
N VAL A 113 -19.90 13.07 9.38
CA VAL A 113 -20.05 12.20 8.21
C VAL A 113 -18.74 12.11 7.41
N GLN A 114 -18.06 13.23 7.19
CA GLN A 114 -16.79 13.25 6.47
C GLN A 114 -15.70 12.46 7.21
N THR A 115 -15.50 12.72 8.49
CA THR A 115 -14.52 12.00 9.32
C THR A 115 -14.86 10.51 9.45
N GLY A 116 -16.16 10.19 9.58
CA GLY A 116 -16.63 8.81 9.59
C GLY A 116 -16.29 8.10 8.28
N TYR A 117 -16.56 8.73 7.14
CA TYR A 117 -16.22 8.18 5.83
C TYR A 117 -14.71 7.97 5.65
N GLU A 118 -13.88 8.97 5.96
CA GLU A 118 -12.43 8.86 5.89
C GLU A 118 -11.89 7.74 6.79
N SER A 119 -12.41 7.62 8.02
CA SER A 119 -12.02 6.56 8.96
C SER A 119 -12.43 5.18 8.46
N THR A 120 -13.62 5.05 7.85
CA THR A 120 -14.05 3.78 7.25
C THR A 120 -13.18 3.40 6.05
N LEU A 121 -12.74 4.36 5.23
CA LEU A 121 -11.81 4.11 4.13
C LEU A 121 -10.45 3.60 4.63
N GLU A 122 -9.92 4.21 5.69
CA GLU A 122 -8.68 3.73 6.31
C GLU A 122 -8.86 2.31 6.89
N LEU A 123 -10.01 2.02 7.51
CA LEU A 123 -10.29 0.70 8.10
C LEU A 123 -10.41 -0.43 7.05
N VAL A 124 -10.91 -0.12 5.86
CA VAL A 124 -11.01 -1.10 4.75
C VAL A 124 -9.75 -1.19 3.89
N ASP A 125 -8.62 -0.59 4.34
CA ASP A 125 -7.37 -0.49 3.60
C ASP A 125 -7.58 0.07 2.17
N ALA A 126 -8.39 1.14 2.05
CA ALA A 126 -8.67 1.77 0.77
C ALA A 126 -7.38 2.20 0.06
N ALA A 127 -7.38 2.03 -1.27
CA ALA A 127 -6.23 2.41 -2.09
C ALA A 127 -5.99 3.92 -2.01
N VAL A 128 -4.73 4.29 -1.87
CA VAL A 128 -4.30 5.70 -1.89
C VAL A 128 -4.44 6.27 -3.30
N ASP A 129 -4.78 7.56 -3.36
CA ASP A 129 -4.94 8.30 -4.62
C ASP A 129 -3.67 8.18 -5.50
N PRO A 130 -3.80 7.83 -6.79
CA PRO A 130 -2.66 7.70 -7.70
C PRO A 130 -1.78 8.95 -7.78
N SER A 131 -2.35 10.15 -7.59
CA SER A 131 -1.60 11.40 -7.61
C SER A 131 -0.55 11.51 -6.50
N LEU A 132 -0.80 10.88 -5.35
CA LEU A 132 0.17 10.78 -4.25
C LEU A 132 1.26 9.73 -4.52
N LEU A 133 0.98 8.76 -5.39
CA LEU A 133 1.90 7.67 -5.73
C LEU A 133 2.85 8.03 -6.88
N GLU A 134 2.47 8.94 -7.78
CA GLU A 134 3.31 9.35 -8.92
C GLU A 134 4.72 9.86 -8.52
N PRO A 135 4.89 10.75 -7.52
CA PRO A 135 6.22 11.18 -7.07
C PRO A 135 7.08 10.03 -6.53
N ILE A 136 6.45 9.03 -5.91
CA ILE A 136 7.11 7.84 -5.37
C ILE A 136 7.56 6.94 -6.52
N LYS A 137 6.69 6.74 -7.52
CA LYS A 137 6.99 6.01 -8.75
C LYS A 137 8.16 6.62 -9.51
N GLU A 138 8.21 7.96 -9.61
CA GLU A 138 9.37 8.64 -10.21
C GLU A 138 10.67 8.34 -9.45
N THR A 139 10.62 8.30 -8.13
CA THR A 139 11.78 7.99 -7.29
C THR A 139 12.25 6.54 -7.54
N ILE A 140 11.31 5.60 -7.66
CA ILE A 140 11.59 4.19 -7.97
C ILE A 140 12.26 4.05 -9.34
N VAL A 141 11.71 4.67 -10.39
CA VAL A 141 12.22 4.54 -11.76
C VAL A 141 13.59 5.21 -11.95
N LYS A 142 13.91 6.22 -11.13
CA LYS A 142 15.22 6.88 -11.13
C LYS A 142 16.30 6.10 -10.36
N ALA A 143 15.93 5.07 -9.61
CA ALA A 143 16.90 4.25 -8.88
C ALA A 143 17.74 3.40 -9.84
N ASP A 144 19.03 3.27 -9.53
CA ASP A 144 19.93 2.47 -10.34
C ASP A 144 19.55 0.98 -10.32
N GLY A 145 19.76 0.29 -11.44
CA GLY A 145 19.40 -1.12 -11.60
C GLY A 145 17.91 -1.40 -11.87
N VAL A 146 17.01 -0.44 -11.63
CA VAL A 146 15.57 -0.58 -11.94
C VAL A 146 15.33 -0.36 -13.43
N LYS A 147 14.63 -1.31 -14.07
CA LYS A 147 14.20 -1.24 -15.48
C LYS A 147 12.75 -0.81 -15.64
N GLY A 148 11.93 -1.03 -14.62
CA GLY A 148 10.51 -0.70 -14.64
C GLY A 148 9.85 -0.82 -13.28
N CYS A 149 8.64 -0.30 -13.17
CA CYS A 149 7.75 -0.46 -12.03
C CYS A 149 6.33 -0.59 -12.57
N HIS A 150 5.81 -1.81 -12.68
CA HIS A 150 4.50 -2.04 -13.29
C HIS A 150 3.35 -2.01 -12.28
N ARG A 151 3.63 -2.18 -10.99
CA ARG A 151 2.63 -2.12 -9.92
C ARG A 151 3.18 -1.36 -8.72
N LEU A 152 2.44 -0.35 -8.31
CA LEU A 152 2.65 0.42 -7.10
C LEU A 152 1.30 0.58 -6.41
N ARG A 153 1.18 0.03 -5.20
CA ARG A 153 -0.02 0.14 -4.38
C ARG A 153 0.37 0.77 -3.06
N GLY A 154 -0.50 1.64 -2.56
CA GLY A 154 -0.35 2.24 -1.25
C GLY A 154 -1.63 2.07 -0.44
N ARG A 155 -1.46 1.87 0.86
CA ARG A 155 -2.52 1.97 1.86
C ARG A 155 -2.08 2.89 2.98
N LYS A 156 -3.03 3.59 3.58
CA LYS A 156 -2.76 4.58 4.64
C LYS A 156 -3.28 4.05 5.96
N ALA A 157 -2.48 4.18 7.01
CA ALA A 157 -2.92 3.92 8.37
C ALA A 157 -2.48 5.10 9.25
N GLY A 158 -3.45 5.90 9.71
CA GLY A 158 -3.15 7.13 10.44
C GLY A 158 -2.40 8.13 9.55
N THR A 159 -1.20 8.54 9.97
CA THR A 159 -0.33 9.42 9.16
C THR A 159 0.68 8.69 8.28
N SER A 160 0.75 7.37 8.41
CA SER A 160 1.77 6.55 7.78
C SER A 160 1.25 5.94 6.48
N LEU A 161 2.13 5.89 5.48
CA LEU A 161 1.91 5.27 4.19
C LEU A 161 2.67 3.94 4.12
N TYR A 162 1.97 2.89 3.72
CA TYR A 162 2.53 1.55 3.50
C TYR A 162 2.45 1.23 2.02
N LEU A 163 3.54 0.78 1.44
CA LEU A 163 3.67 0.56 0.01
C LEU A 163 3.95 -0.90 -0.33
N ASP A 164 3.36 -1.35 -1.43
CA ASP A 164 3.65 -2.61 -2.10
C ASP A 164 4.05 -2.30 -3.56
N VAL A 165 5.28 -2.62 -3.89
CA VAL A 165 5.95 -2.20 -5.12
C VAL A 165 6.48 -3.42 -5.86
N HIS A 166 6.15 -3.52 -7.14
CA HIS A 166 6.79 -4.47 -8.04
C HIS A 166 7.77 -3.72 -8.94
N ILE A 167 9.06 -3.98 -8.74
CA ILE A 167 10.12 -3.46 -9.58
C ILE A 167 10.59 -4.51 -10.57
N GLU A 168 10.99 -4.08 -11.75
CA GLU A 168 11.57 -4.92 -12.78
C GLU A 168 13.07 -4.70 -12.84
N VAL A 169 13.86 -5.77 -12.77
CA VAL A 169 15.33 -5.73 -12.84
C VAL A 169 15.86 -6.61 -13.97
N TYR A 170 17.16 -6.57 -14.25
CA TYR A 170 17.74 -7.39 -15.31
C TYR A 170 17.66 -8.90 -14.96
N PRO A 171 17.14 -9.76 -15.86
CA PRO A 171 16.83 -11.15 -15.55
C PRO A 171 18.01 -12.04 -15.16
N PHE A 172 19.22 -11.72 -15.62
CA PHE A 172 20.42 -12.53 -15.35
C PHE A 172 21.21 -12.05 -14.14
N LEU A 173 20.64 -11.15 -13.32
CA LEU A 173 21.22 -10.79 -12.04
C LEU A 173 21.11 -11.96 -11.05
N SER A 174 22.10 -12.07 -10.16
CA SER A 174 21.94 -12.96 -9.01
C SER A 174 20.80 -12.46 -8.12
N VAL A 175 20.17 -13.38 -7.39
CA VAL A 175 19.14 -13.04 -6.39
C VAL A 175 19.69 -12.05 -5.35
N SER A 176 20.96 -12.19 -4.96
CA SER A 176 21.61 -11.27 -4.02
C SER A 176 21.76 -9.85 -4.58
N ALA A 177 22.17 -9.70 -5.85
CA ALA A 177 22.30 -8.38 -6.49
C ALA A 177 20.93 -7.74 -6.72
N ALA A 178 19.94 -8.54 -7.11
CA ALA A 178 18.57 -8.08 -7.23
C ALA A 178 18.01 -7.59 -5.88
N HIS A 179 18.25 -8.34 -4.79
CA HIS A 179 17.85 -7.94 -3.44
C HIS A 179 18.47 -6.60 -3.02
N ASP A 180 19.76 -6.38 -3.32
CA ASP A 180 20.46 -5.13 -3.02
C ASP A 180 19.90 -3.92 -3.79
N ILE A 181 19.47 -4.12 -5.05
CA ILE A 181 18.72 -3.10 -5.81
C ILE A 181 17.41 -2.78 -5.11
N GLY A 182 16.65 -3.81 -4.69
CA GLY A 182 15.42 -3.62 -3.92
C GLY A 182 15.67 -2.83 -2.64
N GLU A 183 16.72 -3.16 -1.90
CA GLU A 183 17.11 -2.46 -0.68
C GLU A 183 17.45 -0.98 -0.93
N THR A 184 18.20 -0.73 -2.00
CA THR A 184 18.53 0.62 -2.45
C THR A 184 17.27 1.43 -2.77
N VAL A 185 16.31 0.83 -3.48
CA VAL A 185 15.00 1.45 -3.79
C VAL A 185 14.24 1.75 -2.49
N ARG A 186 14.15 0.80 -1.57
CA ARG A 186 13.48 0.96 -0.27
C ARG A 186 14.03 2.16 0.49
N HIS A 187 15.36 2.21 0.65
CA HIS A 187 16.05 3.28 1.33
C HIS A 187 15.83 4.64 0.64
N HIS A 188 15.84 4.68 -0.69
CA HIS A 188 15.62 5.90 -1.44
C HIS A 188 14.19 6.44 -1.25
N ILE A 189 13.18 5.57 -1.28
CA ILE A 189 11.79 5.94 -1.02
C ILE A 189 11.64 6.52 0.39
N GLN A 190 12.10 5.79 1.42
CA GLN A 190 11.95 6.21 2.82
C GLN A 190 12.71 7.50 3.13
N LYS A 191 13.85 7.73 2.46
CA LYS A 191 14.64 8.97 2.62
C LYS A 191 13.97 10.18 1.97
N THR A 192 13.36 10.01 0.80
CA THR A 192 12.73 11.10 0.04
C THR A 192 11.31 11.40 0.52
N HIS A 193 10.58 10.38 0.97
CA HIS A 193 9.16 10.46 1.33
C HIS A 193 8.97 10.06 2.79
N SER A 194 9.12 11.03 3.70
CA SER A 194 9.07 10.79 5.17
C SER A 194 7.73 10.23 5.69
N GLN A 195 6.66 10.38 4.92
CA GLN A 195 5.35 9.80 5.23
C GLN A 195 5.30 8.27 5.02
N VAL A 196 6.26 7.69 4.29
CA VAL A 196 6.33 6.25 4.02
C VAL A 196 6.97 5.55 5.21
N ALA A 197 6.18 4.76 5.93
CA ALA A 197 6.67 3.98 7.06
C ALA A 197 7.35 2.68 6.60
N GLU A 198 6.74 1.98 5.64
CA GLU A 198 7.19 0.66 5.18
C GLU A 198 6.97 0.48 3.68
N VAL A 199 7.88 -0.25 3.05
CA VAL A 199 7.82 -0.61 1.63
C VAL A 199 8.14 -2.08 1.48
N PHE A 200 7.19 -2.83 0.92
CA PHE A 200 7.41 -4.18 0.41
C PHE A 200 7.80 -4.10 -1.07
N ILE A 201 8.90 -4.75 -1.42
CA ILE A 201 9.42 -4.75 -2.79
C ILE A 201 9.41 -6.17 -3.29
N HIS A 202 8.56 -6.42 -4.28
CA HIS A 202 8.61 -7.59 -5.12
C HIS A 202 9.53 -7.31 -6.31
N ILE A 203 10.41 -8.26 -6.62
CA ILE A 203 11.36 -8.13 -7.72
C ILE A 203 10.97 -9.09 -8.82
N ASP A 204 10.67 -8.52 -9.98
CA ASP A 204 10.33 -9.24 -11.19
C ASP A 204 11.45 -9.08 -12.25
N PRO A 205 11.69 -10.08 -13.10
CA PRO A 205 12.60 -9.92 -14.23
C PRO A 205 11.97 -9.04 -15.32
N SER A 206 12.77 -8.13 -15.86
CA SER A 206 12.40 -7.33 -17.04
C SER A 206 12.42 -8.19 -18.31
N TYR A 207 11.32 -8.14 -19.07
CA TYR A 207 11.14 -8.96 -20.26
C TYR A 207 11.42 -8.23 -21.59
N SER A 208 12.03 -7.04 -21.55
CA SER A 208 12.32 -6.27 -22.75
C SER A 208 13.55 -6.81 -23.48
N MET A 209 13.40 -7.94 -24.17
CA MET A 209 14.27 -8.32 -25.28
C MET A 209 13.69 -7.71 -26.57
N GLY A 210 14.21 -6.55 -26.96
CA GLY A 210 13.95 -5.93 -28.27
C GLY A 210 12.62 -5.18 -28.39
N ALA A 211 12.70 -3.94 -28.87
CA ALA A 211 11.56 -3.05 -29.10
C ALA A 211 10.70 -3.46 -30.32
N ASN A 212 10.04 -4.62 -30.30
CA ASN A 212 8.91 -4.91 -31.20
C ASN A 212 8.14 -6.20 -30.84
N VAL A 213 7.56 -6.30 -29.64
CA VAL A 213 6.72 -7.46 -29.30
C VAL A 213 5.35 -7.01 -28.81
N ASP A 214 4.34 -7.31 -29.63
CA ASP A 214 2.93 -7.07 -29.36
C ASP A 214 2.51 -7.67 -28.01
N LYS A 215 2.23 -6.82 -27.02
CA LYS A 215 1.72 -7.20 -25.69
C LYS A 215 0.52 -8.15 -25.75
N LYS A 216 -0.29 -8.07 -26.81
CA LYS A 216 -1.49 -8.90 -27.02
C LYS A 216 -1.14 -10.37 -27.29
N ARG A 217 -0.07 -10.63 -28.05
CA ARG A 217 0.40 -11.99 -28.38
C ARG A 217 1.07 -12.67 -27.17
N ILE A 218 1.59 -11.88 -26.23
CA ILE A 218 2.17 -12.36 -24.98
C ILE A 218 1.08 -12.82 -24.01
N LEU A 219 -0.02 -12.06 -23.85
CA LEU A 219 -1.16 -12.46 -23.02
C LEU A 219 -1.86 -13.72 -23.55
N GLU A 220 -2.06 -13.83 -24.87
CA GLU A 220 -2.66 -15.03 -25.49
C GLU A 220 -1.78 -16.29 -25.29
N ASN A 221 -0.45 -16.14 -25.17
CA ASN A 221 0.47 -17.24 -24.87
C ASN A 221 0.58 -17.58 -23.37
N LEU A 222 0.07 -16.72 -22.48
CA LEU A 222 0.01 -16.99 -21.03
C LEU A 222 -1.20 -17.88 -20.70
N GLU A 223 -2.33 -17.69 -21.38
CA GLU A 223 -3.56 -18.49 -21.15
C GLU A 223 -3.49 -19.90 -21.74
N ARG A 224 -2.72 -20.11 -22.82
CA ARG A 224 -2.48 -21.46 -23.39
C ARG A 224 -1.57 -22.36 -22.55
N ARG A 225 -0.99 -21.84 -21.47
CA ARG A 225 0.19 -22.42 -20.80
C ARG A 225 -0.11 -23.29 -19.57
N ASN A 226 -1.35 -23.78 -19.47
CA ASN A 226 -1.76 -24.68 -18.39
C ASN A 226 -1.46 -26.17 -18.65
N SER A 227 -0.68 -26.53 -19.69
CA SER A 227 -0.46 -27.96 -20.01
C SER A 227 0.93 -28.44 -20.41
N ASP A 228 2.01 -27.63 -20.38
CA ASP A 228 3.35 -28.14 -20.67
C ASP A 228 4.32 -27.86 -19.51
N VAL A 229 4.87 -28.93 -18.96
CA VAL A 229 5.68 -28.97 -17.73
C VAL A 229 7.01 -28.25 -17.96
N ILE A 230 7.14 -27.00 -17.47
CA ILE A 230 8.44 -26.35 -17.40
C ILE A 230 9.35 -27.20 -16.49
N PRO A 231 10.52 -27.64 -16.97
CA PRO A 231 11.38 -28.53 -16.21
C PRO A 231 11.86 -27.81 -14.95
N ARG A 232 11.60 -28.44 -13.80
CA ARG A 232 12.18 -28.00 -12.52
C ARG A 232 13.68 -28.27 -12.54
N GLN A 233 14.44 -27.52 -11.75
CA GLN A 233 15.91 -27.60 -11.69
C GLN A 233 16.47 -29.03 -11.68
N ARG A 234 15.96 -29.91 -10.81
CA ARG A 234 16.41 -31.31 -10.74
C ARG A 234 16.18 -32.12 -12.02
N SER A 235 15.08 -31.86 -12.72
CA SER A 235 14.76 -32.55 -13.97
C SER A 235 15.67 -32.08 -15.09
N ALA A 236 15.89 -30.77 -15.19
CA ALA A 236 16.81 -30.19 -16.18
C ALA A 236 18.25 -30.66 -15.93
N GLU A 237 18.67 -30.71 -14.67
CA GLU A 237 20.00 -31.20 -14.29
C GLU A 237 20.21 -32.67 -14.66
N ALA A 238 19.21 -33.53 -14.43
CA ALA A 238 19.27 -34.93 -14.84
C ALA A 238 19.39 -35.08 -16.37
N ILE A 239 18.58 -34.34 -17.14
CA ILE A 239 18.62 -34.36 -18.62
C ILE A 239 19.98 -33.90 -19.12
N VAL A 240 20.48 -32.76 -18.62
CA VAL A 240 21.77 -32.21 -19.04
C VAL A 240 22.90 -33.16 -18.64
N SER A 241 22.91 -33.67 -17.40
CA SER A 241 23.94 -34.61 -16.93
C SER A 241 23.99 -35.90 -17.76
N ASP A 242 22.82 -36.43 -18.13
CA ASP A 242 22.71 -37.64 -18.98
C ASP A 242 23.26 -37.39 -20.39
N ILE A 243 22.87 -36.28 -21.03
CA ILE A 243 23.36 -35.90 -22.37
C ILE A 243 24.88 -35.73 -22.37
N ILE A 244 25.41 -35.05 -21.35
CA ILE A 244 26.85 -34.80 -21.22
C ILE A 244 27.62 -36.13 -21.08
N SER A 245 27.14 -37.00 -20.20
CA SER A 245 27.78 -38.29 -19.92
C SER A 245 27.70 -39.26 -21.11
N SER A 246 26.59 -39.21 -21.87
CA SER A 246 26.32 -40.10 -23.01
C SER A 246 27.04 -39.66 -24.29
N HIS A 247 26.94 -38.37 -24.66
CA HIS A 247 27.47 -37.87 -25.94
C HIS A 247 28.91 -37.38 -25.87
N PHE A 248 29.40 -36.98 -24.69
CA PHE A 248 30.73 -36.37 -24.53
C PHE A 248 31.56 -37.01 -23.41
N PRO A 249 31.64 -38.36 -23.34
CA PRO A 249 32.33 -39.05 -22.25
C PRO A 249 33.82 -38.66 -22.22
N LYS A 250 34.33 -38.36 -21.02
CA LYS A 250 35.73 -37.99 -20.74
C LYS A 250 36.23 -36.70 -21.41
N LYS A 251 35.37 -35.96 -22.13
CA LYS A 251 35.73 -34.68 -22.76
C LYS A 251 35.23 -33.48 -21.97
N MET A 252 34.08 -33.60 -21.32
CA MET A 252 33.52 -32.54 -20.49
C MET A 252 32.77 -33.11 -19.28
N CYS A 253 32.80 -32.35 -18.18
CA CYS A 253 32.11 -32.67 -16.95
C CYS A 253 31.23 -31.47 -16.56
N LEU A 254 29.96 -31.73 -16.19
CA LEU A 254 29.07 -30.70 -15.69
C LEU A 254 29.52 -30.24 -14.30
N GLU A 255 29.79 -28.96 -14.12
CA GLU A 255 30.10 -28.38 -12.81
C GLU A 255 28.90 -27.67 -12.20
N HIS A 256 28.23 -26.85 -13.00
CA HIS A 256 27.12 -26.03 -12.52
C HIS A 256 26.07 -25.83 -13.61
N LEU A 257 24.81 -25.78 -13.18
CA LEU A 257 23.67 -25.54 -14.05
C LEU A 257 22.83 -24.41 -13.48
N MET A 258 22.76 -23.30 -14.21
CA MET A 258 21.86 -22.19 -13.91
C MET A 258 20.68 -22.19 -14.87
N LEU A 259 19.47 -22.16 -14.32
CA LEU A 259 18.23 -22.02 -15.07
C LEU A 259 17.71 -20.60 -14.93
N HIS A 260 17.42 -19.98 -16.06
CA HIS A 260 16.78 -18.68 -16.15
C HIS A 260 15.38 -18.86 -16.72
N TYR A 261 14.34 -18.61 -15.92
CA TYR A 261 12.95 -18.73 -16.35
C TYR A 261 12.48 -17.39 -16.93
N LEU A 262 12.23 -17.36 -18.24
CA LEU A 262 11.85 -16.14 -18.96
C LEU A 262 10.55 -16.37 -19.72
N GLN A 263 9.46 -15.78 -19.24
CA GLN A 263 8.12 -15.90 -19.83
C GLN A 263 7.77 -17.34 -20.21
N GLY A 264 7.92 -18.27 -19.27
CA GLY A 264 7.64 -19.70 -19.44
C GLY A 264 8.48 -20.42 -20.50
N ARG A 265 9.67 -19.90 -20.81
CA ARG A 265 10.77 -20.59 -21.49
C ARG A 265 11.95 -20.70 -20.52
N VAL A 266 12.82 -21.67 -20.75
CA VAL A 266 14.03 -21.87 -19.95
C VAL A 266 15.25 -21.53 -20.78
N LEU A 267 16.12 -20.68 -20.23
CA LEU A 267 17.46 -20.45 -20.74
C LEU A 267 18.45 -21.09 -19.78
N LEU A 268 19.30 -21.97 -20.29
CA LEU A 268 20.28 -22.68 -19.49
C LEU A 268 21.67 -22.07 -19.65
N GLN A 269 22.33 -21.84 -18.53
CA GLN A 269 23.76 -21.62 -18.46
C GLN A 269 24.41 -22.86 -17.87
N VAL A 270 25.17 -23.56 -18.70
CA VAL A 270 25.80 -24.83 -18.37
C VAL A 270 27.28 -24.58 -18.21
N GLN A 271 27.79 -24.68 -16.99
CA GLN A 271 29.23 -24.58 -16.74
C GLN A 271 29.83 -25.97 -16.80
N VAL A 272 30.82 -26.16 -17.68
CA VAL A 272 31.51 -27.43 -17.87
C VAL A 272 33.02 -27.27 -17.70
N SER A 273 33.66 -28.23 -17.05
CA SER A 273 35.12 -28.39 -17.10
C SER A 273 35.50 -29.34 -18.23
N MET A 274 36.66 -29.08 -18.83
CA MET A 274 37.25 -29.89 -19.89
C MET A 274 38.71 -30.23 -19.55
N SER A 275 39.27 -31.24 -20.22
CA SER A 275 40.70 -31.57 -20.08
C SER A 275 41.58 -30.37 -20.48
N PRO A 276 42.60 -30.00 -19.69
CA PRO A 276 43.51 -28.90 -20.02
C PRO A 276 44.33 -29.15 -21.29
N GLU A 277 44.38 -30.39 -21.77
CA GLU A 277 45.11 -30.79 -22.97
C GLU A 277 44.35 -30.50 -24.28
N ILE A 278 43.08 -30.08 -24.20
CA ILE A 278 42.25 -29.84 -25.38
C ILE A 278 42.55 -28.47 -26.01
N LEU A 279 42.59 -28.42 -27.35
CA LEU A 279 42.71 -27.14 -28.05
C LEU A 279 41.42 -26.33 -27.88
N ILE A 280 41.55 -25.01 -27.71
CA ILE A 280 40.41 -24.09 -27.54
C ILE A 280 39.41 -24.22 -28.69
N ARG A 281 39.89 -24.41 -29.93
CA ARG A 281 39.04 -24.61 -31.11
C ARG A 281 38.17 -25.86 -30.97
N ASP A 282 38.77 -26.98 -30.59
CA ASP A 282 38.06 -28.25 -30.41
C ASP A 282 37.08 -28.17 -29.23
N ALA A 283 37.46 -27.47 -28.15
CA ALA A 283 36.58 -27.20 -27.01
C ALA A 283 35.34 -26.39 -27.41
N MET A 284 35.52 -25.35 -28.23
CA MET A 284 34.40 -24.55 -28.76
C MET A 284 33.48 -25.38 -29.67
N ASP A 285 34.05 -26.22 -30.53
CA ASP A 285 33.27 -27.10 -31.42
C ASP A 285 32.48 -28.15 -30.63
N ILE A 286 33.06 -28.69 -29.56
CA ILE A 286 32.36 -29.61 -28.65
C ILE A 286 31.26 -28.88 -27.87
N ALA A 287 31.54 -27.70 -27.34
CA ALA A 287 30.55 -26.88 -26.62
C ALA A 287 29.34 -26.55 -27.49
N LYS A 288 29.56 -26.15 -28.75
CA LYS A 288 28.48 -25.87 -29.71
C LYS A 288 27.63 -27.11 -30.01
N LYS A 289 28.26 -28.28 -30.18
CA LYS A 289 27.52 -29.54 -30.33
C LYS A 289 26.71 -29.88 -29.09
N ALA A 290 27.25 -29.63 -27.90
CA ALA A 290 26.53 -29.85 -26.65
C ALA A 290 25.30 -28.93 -26.51
N GLU A 291 25.42 -27.65 -26.88
CA GLU A 291 24.29 -26.71 -26.93
C GLU A 291 23.16 -27.23 -27.82
N GLU A 292 23.49 -27.68 -29.04
CA GLU A 292 22.51 -28.22 -30.00
C GLU A 292 21.81 -29.48 -29.48
N GLU A 293 22.53 -30.41 -28.86
CA GLU A 293 21.94 -31.64 -28.31
C GLU A 293 21.06 -31.37 -27.08
N ILE A 294 21.46 -30.46 -26.19
CA ILE A 294 20.65 -30.07 -25.03
C ILE A 294 19.35 -29.38 -25.47
N MET A 295 19.41 -28.51 -26.49
CA MET A 295 18.22 -27.84 -27.03
C MET A 295 17.23 -28.82 -27.69
N LYS A 296 17.71 -29.93 -28.28
CA LYS A 296 16.83 -30.95 -28.88
C LYS A 296 16.11 -31.80 -27.85
N ALA A 297 16.66 -31.92 -26.65
CA ALA A 297 16.16 -32.84 -25.62
C ALA A 297 14.86 -32.37 -24.96
N ASP A 298 14.62 -31.06 -24.89
CA ASP A 298 13.42 -30.49 -24.29
C ASP A 298 12.99 -29.20 -25.02
N ALA A 299 11.77 -29.22 -25.57
CA ALA A 299 11.21 -28.11 -26.35
C ALA A 299 10.95 -26.83 -25.51
N SER A 300 10.94 -26.93 -24.19
CA SER A 300 10.81 -25.79 -23.28
C SER A 300 12.12 -24.98 -23.13
N ILE A 301 13.25 -25.59 -23.49
CA ILE A 301 14.58 -24.96 -23.51
C ILE A 301 14.73 -24.15 -24.79
N CYS A 302 14.75 -22.83 -24.67
CA CYS A 302 14.83 -21.96 -25.85
C CYS A 302 16.26 -21.56 -26.22
N GLN A 303 17.18 -21.59 -25.25
CA GLN A 303 18.57 -21.20 -25.45
C GLN A 303 19.44 -21.88 -24.38
N VAL A 304 20.62 -22.34 -24.82
CA VAL A 304 21.65 -22.92 -23.95
C VAL A 304 22.93 -22.14 -24.20
N SER A 305 23.66 -21.84 -23.13
CA SER A 305 24.99 -21.23 -23.20
C SER A 305 25.94 -22.09 -22.38
N VAL A 306 26.94 -22.65 -23.04
CA VAL A 306 27.98 -23.45 -22.38
C VAL A 306 29.16 -22.56 -22.00
N GLN A 307 29.47 -22.50 -20.72
CA GLN A 307 30.62 -21.79 -20.17
C GLN A 307 31.74 -22.79 -19.87
N LEU A 308 32.86 -22.62 -20.55
CA LEU A 308 34.04 -23.45 -20.35
C LEU A 308 34.83 -22.94 -19.15
N ARG A 309 35.00 -23.80 -18.15
CA ARG A 309 35.99 -23.59 -17.10
C ARG A 309 37.26 -24.33 -17.49
N LEU A 310 38.31 -23.56 -17.78
CA LEU A 310 39.66 -24.08 -17.94
C LEU A 310 40.20 -24.33 -16.53
N GLY A 311 40.45 -25.60 -16.22
CA GLY A 311 41.11 -26.04 -14.98
C GLY A 311 42.61 -25.82 -15.04
#